data_AF-A0A7W6XLK4-F1
#
_entry.id   AF-A0A7W6XLK4-F1
#
_cell.length_a   1.000
_cell.length_b   1.000
_cell.length_c   1.000
_cell.angle_alpha   90.00
_cell.angle_beta   90.00
_cell.angle_gamma   90.00
#
_symmetry.space_group_name_H-M   'P 1'
#
loop_
_entity.id
_entity.type
_entity.pdbx_description
1 polymer ?
#
loop_
_entity_poly.entity_id
_entity_poly.type
_entity_poly.pdbx_seq_one_letter_code
_entity_poly.pdbx_strand_id
1 'polypeptide(L)'
;DPVPPVTGNDATIAALQLVIAGDQYNTISKPSEIVAAAAAQAAVKFLSGETPKAETTLFNAPSKLFVPAVVTQENLKAEIIDKKIQTADQLCTGRYAAGCKKLGITQ
;
A
#
# COMPACT_ATOMS: atom_id res chain seq x y z
N ASP A 1 -12.07 16.94 22.52
CA ASP A 1 -11.97 15.47 22.45
C ASP A 1 -10.95 15.08 21.39
N PRO A 2 -9.88 14.34 21.73
CA PRO A 2 -8.97 13.85 20.71
C PRO A 2 -9.67 12.76 19.88
N VAL A 3 -9.48 12.82 18.57
CA VAL A 3 -9.85 11.70 17.69
C VAL A 3 -9.02 10.48 18.11
N PRO A 4 -9.62 9.30 18.34
CA PRO A 4 -8.85 8.10 18.66
C PRO A 4 -7.93 7.74 17.49
N PRO A 5 -6.84 6.98 17.70
CA PRO A 5 -6.04 6.48 16.59
C PRO A 5 -6.90 5.72 15.58
N VAL A 6 -7.01 6.26 14.37
CA VAL A 6 -7.74 5.63 13.25
C VAL A 6 -6.76 4.85 12.39
N THR A 7 -7.05 3.57 12.18
CA THR A 7 -6.27 2.69 11.30
C THR A 7 -6.97 2.49 9.96
N GLY A 8 -6.26 1.97 8.95
CA GLY A 8 -6.86 1.69 7.64
C GLY A 8 -6.04 0.72 6.79
N ASN A 9 -6.52 0.49 5.57
CA ASN A 9 -5.91 -0.40 4.59
C ASN A 9 -5.81 0.27 3.22
N ASP A 10 -5.09 -0.40 2.32
CA ASP A 10 -5.00 -0.17 0.87
C ASP A 10 -4.19 1.04 0.41
N ALA A 11 -3.68 1.87 1.32
CA ALA A 11 -2.88 3.04 0.98
C ALA A 11 -3.53 3.90 -0.14
N THR A 12 -4.84 4.09 -0.06
CA THR A 12 -5.57 4.97 -0.99
C THR A 12 -5.03 6.40 -0.90
N ILE A 13 -5.16 7.19 -1.97
CA ILE A 13 -4.74 8.60 -1.98
C ILE A 13 -5.32 9.35 -0.77
N ALA A 14 -6.62 9.16 -0.50
CA ALA A 14 -7.29 9.78 0.65
C ALA A 14 -6.68 9.34 1.99
N ALA A 15 -6.43 8.04 2.19
CA ALA A 15 -5.83 7.55 3.43
C ALA A 15 -4.39 8.06 3.61
N LEU A 16 -3.59 8.08 2.55
CA LEU A 16 -2.24 8.62 2.58
C LEU A 16 -2.23 10.11 2.92
N GLN A 17 -3.14 10.89 2.34
CA GLN A 17 -3.33 12.29 2.66
C GLN A 17 -3.76 12.51 4.12
N LEU A 18 -4.66 11.68 4.65
CA LEU A 18 -5.06 11.73 6.06
C LEU A 18 -3.90 11.35 7.00
N VAL A 19 -3.07 10.38 6.63
CA VAL A 19 -1.82 10.06 7.36
C VAL A 19 -0.86 11.25 7.31
N ILE A 20 -0.68 11.90 6.15
CA ILE A 20 0.14 13.11 6.01
C ILE A 20 -0.35 14.25 6.93
N ALA A 21 -1.67 14.44 7.03
CA ALA A 21 -2.27 15.45 7.91
C ALA A 21 -2.21 15.08 9.40
N GLY A 22 -2.01 13.81 9.73
CA GLY A 22 -2.09 13.29 11.11
C GLY A 22 -3.52 12.98 11.58
N ASP A 23 -4.49 13.03 10.67
CA ASP A 23 -5.90 12.70 10.95
C ASP A 23 -6.12 11.17 11.06
N GLN A 24 -5.27 10.39 10.39
CA GLN A 24 -5.26 8.94 10.41
C GLN A 24 -3.87 8.44 10.84
N TYR A 25 -3.82 7.46 11.74
CA TYR A 25 -2.55 6.99 12.31
C TYR A 25 -1.74 6.19 11.29
N ASN A 26 -2.39 5.23 10.61
CA ASN A 26 -1.73 4.39 9.62
C ASN A 26 -2.65 3.91 8.50
N THR A 27 -2.03 3.38 7.45
CA THR A 27 -2.66 2.53 6.44
C THR A 27 -1.77 1.33 6.14
N ILE A 28 -2.25 0.39 5.33
CA ILE A 28 -1.50 -0.79 4.90
C ILE A 28 -1.30 -0.73 3.39
N SER A 29 -0.05 -0.62 2.94
CA SER A 29 0.29 -0.74 1.52
C SER A 29 0.38 -2.21 1.12
N LYS A 30 -0.40 -2.57 0.10
CA LYS A 30 -0.43 -3.89 -0.53
C LYS A 30 -0.17 -3.68 -2.03
N PRO A 31 1.09 -3.74 -2.50
CA PRO A 31 1.43 -3.43 -3.88
C PRO A 31 0.64 -4.33 -4.84
N SER A 32 -0.30 -3.74 -5.56
CA SER A 32 -1.27 -4.49 -6.38
C SER A 32 -0.59 -5.12 -7.59
N GLU A 33 0.48 -4.50 -8.10
CA GLU A 33 1.27 -4.96 -9.23
C GLU A 33 1.93 -6.31 -8.95
N ILE A 34 2.42 -6.52 -7.73
CA ILE A 34 3.07 -7.79 -7.34
C ILE A 34 2.05 -8.92 -7.30
N VAL A 35 0.90 -8.67 -6.67
CA VAL A 35 -0.18 -9.66 -6.57
C VAL A 35 -0.78 -9.94 -7.95
N ALA A 36 -1.00 -8.91 -8.75
CA ALA A 36 -1.54 -9.03 -10.12
C ALA A 36 -0.60 -9.81 -11.03
N ALA A 37 0.71 -9.54 -10.99
CA ALA A 37 1.69 -10.28 -11.77
C ALA A 37 1.72 -11.77 -11.40
N ALA A 38 1.69 -12.10 -10.10
CA ALA A 38 1.63 -13.49 -9.65
C ALA A 38 0.32 -14.18 -10.05
N ALA A 39 -0.81 -13.48 -9.96
CA ALA A 39 -2.11 -13.99 -10.41
C ALA A 39 -2.11 -14.27 -11.92
N ALA A 40 -1.55 -13.36 -12.73
CA ALA A 40 -1.42 -13.53 -14.17
C ALA A 40 -0.53 -14.73 -14.52
N GLN A 41 0.61 -14.90 -13.83
CA GLN A 41 1.48 -16.06 -14.02
C GLN A 41 0.78 -17.38 -13.67
N ALA A 42 0.01 -17.41 -12.58
CA ALA A 42 -0.78 -18.58 -12.21
C ALA A 42 -1.84 -18.90 -13.28
N ALA A 43 -2.55 -17.88 -13.77
CA ALA A 43 -3.54 -18.04 -14.84
C ALA A 43 -2.92 -18.59 -16.13
N VAL A 44 -1.78 -18.06 -16.57
CA VAL A 44 -1.07 -18.56 -17.77
C VAL A 44 -0.67 -20.02 -17.61
N LYS A 45 -0.16 -20.43 -16.44
CA LYS A 45 0.19 -21.83 -16.19
C LYS A 45 -1.01 -22.77 -16.28
N PHE A 46 -2.14 -22.39 -15.68
CA PHE A 46 -3.37 -23.16 -15.82
C PHE A 46 -3.80 -23.30 -17.28
N LEU A 47 -3.71 -22.23 -18.07
CA LEU A 47 -4.03 -22.26 -19.50
C LEU A 47 -3.08 -23.17 -20.30
N SER A 48 -1.83 -23.31 -19.85
CA SER A 48 -0.85 -24.23 -20.42
C SER A 48 -1.00 -25.68 -19.93
N GLY A 49 -2.01 -26.00 -19.12
CA GLY A 49 -2.20 -27.33 -18.55
C GLY A 49 -1.25 -27.66 -17.39
N GLU A 50 -0.54 -26.67 -16.87
CA GLU A 50 0.34 -26.80 -15.70
C GLU A 50 -0.42 -26.44 -14.41
N THR A 51 0.03 -27.01 -13.29
CA THR A 51 -0.40 -26.59 -11.95
C THR A 51 0.59 -25.55 -11.40
N PRO A 52 0.17 -24.30 -11.11
CA PRO A 52 1.02 -23.31 -10.46
C PRO A 52 1.50 -23.80 -9.09
N LYS A 53 2.76 -23.48 -8.78
CA LYS A 53 3.33 -23.80 -7.46
C LYS A 53 2.70 -22.92 -6.39
N ALA A 54 2.04 -23.54 -5.43
CA ALA A 54 1.62 -22.88 -4.20
C ALA A 54 2.77 -22.81 -3.19
N GLU A 55 2.69 -21.84 -2.28
CA GLU A 55 3.65 -21.66 -1.19
C GLU A 55 3.08 -22.14 0.15
N THR A 56 1.75 -22.16 0.27
CA THR A 56 1.03 -22.64 1.45
C THR A 56 -0.38 -23.13 1.07
N THR A 57 -1.14 -23.58 2.06
CA THR A 57 -2.58 -23.86 1.96
C THR A 57 -3.33 -22.97 2.94
N LEU A 58 -4.33 -22.24 2.44
CA LEU A 58 -5.20 -21.40 3.26
C LEU A 58 -6.65 -21.72 2.91
N PHE A 59 -7.50 -21.94 3.92
CA PHE A 59 -8.91 -22.33 3.73
C PHE A 59 -9.09 -23.50 2.74
N ASN A 60 -8.24 -24.53 2.83
CA ASN A 60 -8.19 -25.69 1.93
C ASN A 60 -7.90 -25.36 0.45
N ALA A 61 -7.33 -24.18 0.15
CA ALA A 61 -6.93 -23.77 -1.19
C ALA A 61 -5.39 -23.56 -1.29
N PRO A 62 -4.72 -24.11 -2.33
CA PRO A 62 -3.33 -23.79 -2.61
C PRO A 62 -3.15 -22.28 -2.81
N SER A 63 -2.26 -21.68 -2.04
CA SER A 63 -2.17 -20.23 -1.88
C SER A 63 -0.74 -19.73 -1.97
N LYS A 64 -0.60 -18.48 -2.39
CA LYS A 64 0.61 -17.67 -2.29
C LYS A 64 0.25 -16.39 -1.54
N LEU A 65 0.98 -16.10 -0.45
CA LEU A 65 0.72 -14.95 0.41
C LEU A 65 1.80 -13.90 0.18
N PHE A 66 1.43 -12.63 0.31
CA PHE A 66 2.34 -11.50 0.12
C PHE A 66 2.43 -10.71 1.43
N VAL A 67 3.62 -10.19 1.71
CA VAL A 67 3.88 -9.40 2.91
C VAL A 67 3.45 -7.95 2.64
N PRO A 68 2.45 -7.44 3.38
CA PRO A 68 2.07 -6.03 3.27
C PRO A 68 3.04 -5.14 4.05
N ALA A 69 3.02 -3.83 3.76
CA ALA A 69 3.77 -2.83 4.52
C ALA A 69 2.82 -1.95 5.34
N VAL A 70 3.14 -1.76 6.62
CA VAL A 70 2.47 -0.75 7.46
C VAL A 70 3.03 0.61 7.12
N VAL A 71 2.15 1.58 6.86
CA VAL A 71 2.51 2.94 6.48
C VAL A 71 2.02 3.93 7.53
N THR A 72 2.95 4.68 8.13
CA THR A 72 2.74 5.76 9.09
C THR A 72 3.42 7.03 8.60
N GLN A 73 3.28 8.16 9.31
CA GLN A 73 4.02 9.38 8.98
C GLN A 73 5.54 9.19 8.95
N GLU A 74 6.06 8.26 9.77
CA GLU A 74 7.50 8.03 9.92
C GLU A 74 8.14 7.41 8.67
N ASN A 75 7.38 6.60 7.91
CA ASN A 75 7.91 5.85 6.78
C ASN A 75 7.19 6.12 5.45
N LEU A 76 6.16 6.98 5.41
CA LEU A 76 5.33 7.21 4.22
C LEU A 76 6.16 7.56 2.98
N LYS A 77 7.16 8.43 3.12
CA LYS A 77 8.03 8.78 1.99
C LYS A 77 8.75 7.55 1.43
N ALA A 78 9.36 6.74 2.29
CA ALA A 78 10.12 5.56 1.88
C ALA A 78 9.21 4.46 1.31
N GLU A 79 8.03 4.25 1.90
CA GLU A 79 7.14 3.15 1.53
C GLU A 79 6.25 3.47 0.32
N ILE A 80 5.98 4.74 0.04
CA ILE A 80 5.04 5.14 -1.02
C ILE A 80 5.74 5.92 -2.13
N ILE A 81 6.46 6.98 -1.79
CA ILE A 81 7.04 7.91 -2.76
C ILE A 81 8.29 7.30 -3.40
N ASP A 82 9.24 6.85 -2.58
CA ASP A 82 10.52 6.31 -3.07
C ASP A 82 10.31 4.98 -3.83
N LYS A 83 9.27 4.21 -3.46
CA LYS A 83 8.82 3.00 -4.18
C LYS A 83 7.92 3.31 -5.40
N LYS A 84 7.62 4.59 -5.67
CA LYS A 84 6.83 5.06 -6.82
C LYS A 84 5.40 4.49 -6.86
N ILE A 85 4.82 4.20 -5.69
CA ILE A 85 3.43 3.71 -5.58
C ILE A 85 2.44 4.86 -5.83
N GLN A 86 2.78 6.06 -5.37
CA GLN A 86 2.06 7.31 -5.66
C GLN A 86 3.07 8.46 -5.85
N THR A 87 2.63 9.54 -6.48
CA THR A 87 3.46 10.73 -6.69
C THR A 87 3.22 11.78 -5.60
N ALA A 88 4.24 12.59 -5.31
CA ALA A 88 4.10 13.73 -4.40
C ALA A 88 3.03 14.71 -4.90
N ASP A 89 2.94 14.94 -6.21
CA ASP A 89 1.95 15.86 -6.81
C ASP A 89 0.51 15.42 -6.54
N GLN A 90 0.24 14.12 -6.48
CA GLN A 90 -1.09 13.60 -6.14
C GLN A 90 -1.41 13.76 -4.64
N LEU A 91 -0.43 13.54 -3.77
CA LEU A 91 -0.66 13.53 -2.32
C LEU A 91 -0.60 14.94 -1.72
N CYS A 92 0.30 15.80 -2.18
CA CYS A 92 0.70 17.05 -1.54
C CYS A 92 -0.10 18.26 -2.03
N THR A 93 -1.42 18.07 -2.18
CA THR A 93 -2.34 19.10 -2.66
C THR A 93 -3.11 19.76 -1.52
N GLY A 94 -3.57 21.00 -1.73
CA GLY A 94 -4.46 21.71 -0.81
C GLY A 94 -3.95 21.72 0.64
N ARG A 95 -4.80 21.25 1.57
CA ARG A 95 -4.48 21.22 3.02
C ARG A 95 -3.35 20.26 3.39
N TYR A 96 -2.94 19.35 2.50
CA TYR A 96 -1.94 18.33 2.78
C TYR A 96 -0.51 18.78 2.47
N ALA A 97 -0.33 19.87 1.70
CA ALA A 97 0.97 20.36 1.27
C ALA A 97 1.92 20.68 2.44
N ALA A 98 1.40 21.30 3.51
CA ALA A 98 2.20 21.60 4.70
C ALA A 98 2.67 20.33 5.42
N GLY A 99 1.82 19.31 5.51
CA GLY A 99 2.18 18.00 6.03
C GLY A 99 3.27 17.33 5.20
N CYS A 100 3.16 17.38 3.87
CA CYS A 100 4.19 16.85 2.97
C CYS A 100 5.57 17.48 3.17
N LYS A 101 5.64 18.81 3.34
CA LYS A 101 6.90 19.50 3.66
C LYS A 101 7.47 19.04 5.00
N LYS A 102 6.62 18.95 6.04
CA LYS A 102 7.02 18.46 7.37
C LYS A 102 7.58 17.04 7.32
N LEU A 103 7.03 16.19 6.46
CA LEU A 103 7.47 14.79 6.27
C LEU A 103 8.61 14.65 5.24
N GLY A 104 9.14 15.75 4.70
CA GLY A 104 10.25 15.73 3.74
C GLY A 104 9.90 15.12 2.37
N ILE A 105 8.60 15.07 2.02
CA ILE A 105 8.13 14.56 0.72
C ILE A 105 8.33 15.61 -0.37
N THR A 106 8.15 16.89 -0.01
CA THR A 106 8.33 18.05 -0.89
C THR A 106 9.20 19.09 -0.19
N GLN A 107 9.94 19.89 -0.96
CA GLN A 107 10.68 21.06 -0.44
C GLN A 107 9.73 22.23 -0.14
#